data_AF-A0A8J4X754-F1
#
_entry.id   AF-A0A8J4X754-F1
#
_cell.length_a   1.000
_cell.length_b   1.000
_cell.length_c   1.000
_cell.angle_alpha   90.00
_cell.angle_beta   90.00
_cell.angle_gamma   90.00
#
_symmetry.space_group_name_H-M   'P 1'
#
loop_
_entity.id
_entity.type
_entity.pdbx_description
1 polymer ?
#
loop_
_entity_poly.entity_id
_entity_poly.type
_entity_poly.pdbx_seq_one_letter_code
_entity_poly.pdbx_strand_id
1 'polypeptide(L)' 'FNLREFQNAQTMVFAIEEINNRTDILPGINLGYKIYDTCGSVEKTTRASLSLINGHGENTTSGSCSKPET' A
#
# COMPACT_ATOMS: atom_id res chain seq x y z
N PHE A 1 -11.74 -2.97 16.40
CA PHE A 1 -11.44 -4.13 15.53
C PHE A 1 -12.66 -4.40 14.66
N ASN A 2 -12.52 -4.38 13.34
CA ASN A 2 -13.62 -4.66 12.40
C ASN A 2 -13.30 -5.92 11.61
N LEU A 3 -14.08 -6.99 11.85
CA LEU A 3 -13.86 -8.29 11.21
C LEU A 3 -14.07 -8.23 9.69
N ARG A 4 -15.03 -7.43 9.22
CA ARG A 4 -15.31 -7.31 7.79
C ARG A 4 -14.14 -6.68 7.05
N GLU A 5 -13.55 -5.63 7.60
CA GLU A 5 -12.38 -4.99 6.97
C GLU A 5 -11.15 -5.90 7.00
N PHE A 6 -10.97 -6.69 8.06
CA PHE A 6 -9.92 -7.69 8.10
C PHE A 6 -10.14 -8.79 7.03
N GLN A 7 -11.37 -9.27 6.88
CA GLN A 7 -11.73 -10.20 5.82
C GLN A 7 -11.46 -9.61 4.43
N ASN A 8 -11.81 -8.34 4.19
CA ASN A 8 -11.53 -7.65 2.92
C ASN A 8 -10.02 -7.65 2.63
N ALA A 9 -9.17 -7.36 3.63
CA ALA A 9 -7.71 -7.40 3.48
C ALA A 9 -7.21 -8.82 3.16
N GLN A 10 -7.72 -9.84 3.84
CA GLN A 10 -7.38 -11.25 3.56
C GLN A 10 -7.84 -11.68 2.16
N THR A 11 -9.01 -11.23 1.70
CA THR A 11 -9.48 -11.50 0.32
C THR A 11 -8.53 -10.90 -0.72
N MET A 12 -7.99 -9.70 -0.49
CA MET A 12 -7.01 -9.10 -1.38
C MET A 12 -5.70 -9.91 -1.42
N VAL A 13 -5.21 -10.36 -0.26
CA VAL A 13 -4.01 -11.22 -0.17
C VAL A 13 -4.24 -12.53 -0.93
N PHE A 14 -5.35 -13.22 -0.65
CA PHE A 14 -5.70 -14.48 -1.31
C PHE A 14 -5.81 -14.31 -2.84
N ALA A 15 -6.49 -13.26 -3.30
CA ALA A 15 -6.63 -13.02 -4.74
C ALA A 15 -5.28 -12.78 -5.42
N ILE A 16 -4.35 -12.10 -4.76
CA ILE A 16 -2.99 -11.88 -5.25
C ILE A 16 -2.22 -13.21 -5.34
N GLU A 17 -2.33 -14.06 -4.32
CA GLU A 17 -1.70 -15.39 -4.32
C GLU A 17 -2.22 -16.27 -5.45
N GLU A 18 -3.54 -16.29 -5.67
CA GLU A 18 -4.17 -17.02 -6.79
C GLU A 18 -3.71 -16.49 -8.15
N ILE A 19 -3.55 -15.18 -8.31
CA ILE A 19 -3.01 -14.58 -9.55
C ILE A 19 -1.56 -15.03 -9.76
N ASN A 20 -0.72 -14.97 -8.73
CA ASN A 20 0.69 -15.35 -8.82
C ASN A 20 0.90 -16.85 -9.11
N ASN A 21 -0.06 -17.70 -8.74
CA ASN A 21 -0.01 -19.15 -8.98
C ASN A 21 -0.54 -19.57 -10.38
N ARG A 22 -1.10 -18.62 -11.14
CA ARG A 22 -1.60 -18.84 -12.50
C ARG A 22 -0.49 -18.57 -13.51
N THR A 23 -0.31 -19.45 -14.49
CA THR A 23 0.68 -19.28 -15.55
C THR A 23 0.15 -18.52 -16.77
N ASP A 24 -1.16 -18.34 -16.86
CA ASP A 24 -1.85 -17.64 -17.94
C ASP A 24 -2.20 -16.18 -17.59
N ILE A 25 -2.11 -15.80 -16.32
CA ILE A 25 -2.31 -14.42 -15.84
C ILE A 25 -0.97 -13.89 -15.35
N LEU A 26 -0.49 -12.80 -15.95
CA LEU A 26 0.78 -12.14 -15.59
C LEU A 26 2.00 -13.09 -15.56
N PRO A 27 2.27 -13.87 -16.64
CA PRO A 27 3.40 -14.78 -16.66
C PRO A 27 4.74 -14.05 -16.44
N GLY A 28 5.55 -14.56 -15.52
CA GLY A 28 6.86 -13.99 -15.20
C GLY A 28 6.83 -12.73 -14.32
N ILE A 29 5.66 -12.34 -13.80
CA ILE A 29 5.49 -11.21 -12.89
C ILE A 29 4.90 -11.73 -11.57
N ASN A 30 5.45 -11.29 -10.44
CA ASN A 30 4.89 -11.59 -9.12
C ASN A 30 4.30 -10.31 -8.50
N LEU A 31 3.01 -10.34 -8.20
CA LEU A 31 2.32 -9.27 -7.49
C LEU A 31 2.65 -9.31 -5.99
N GLY A 32 3.08 -8.17 -5.46
CA GLY A 32 3.20 -7.92 -4.02
C GLY A 32 2.09 -7.02 -3.50
N TYR A 33 2.03 -6.82 -2.19
CA TYR A 33 1.04 -5.94 -1.56
C TYR A 33 1.59 -5.20 -0.33
N LYS A 34 0.99 -4.05 -0.03
CA LYS A 34 1.18 -3.29 1.21
C LYS A 34 -0.16 -2.72 1.65
N ILE A 35 -0.75 -3.31 2.68
CA ILE A 35 -2.10 -2.98 3.15
C ILE A 35 -1.99 -2.19 4.46
N TYR A 36 -2.74 -1.10 4.57
CA TYR A 36 -2.75 -0.21 5.74
C TYR A 36 -4.14 -0.15 6.36
N ASP A 37 -4.21 -0.21 7.70
CA ASP A 37 -5.43 0.09 8.44
C ASP A 37 -5.55 1.61 8.65
N THR A 38 -6.62 2.21 8.13
CA THR A 38 -6.91 3.63 8.28
C THR A 38 -7.72 3.93 9.54
N CYS A 39 -8.28 2.90 10.19
CA CYS A 39 -9.19 2.99 11.34
C CYS A 39 -10.36 3.98 11.13
N GLY A 40 -10.77 4.24 9.88
CA GLY A 40 -11.80 5.25 9.55
C GLY A 40 -11.37 6.71 9.75
N SER A 41 -10.07 6.98 9.98
CA SER A 41 -9.54 8.34 10.19
C SER A 41 -9.00 8.92 8.88
N VAL A 42 -9.40 10.16 8.57
CA VAL A 42 -8.90 10.92 7.42
C VAL A 42 -7.40 11.17 7.52
N GLU A 43 -6.89 11.48 8.72
CA GLU A 43 -5.46 11.71 8.96
C GLU A 43 -4.64 10.44 8.68
N LYS A 44 -5.07 9.30 9.26
CA LYS A 44 -4.39 8.00 9.04
C LYS A 44 -4.48 7.57 7.57
N THR A 45 -5.62 7.80 6.92
CA THR A 45 -5.80 7.55 5.48
C THR A 45 -4.80 8.37 4.68
N THR A 46 -4.71 9.67 4.93
CA THR A 46 -3.78 10.58 4.23
C THR A 46 -2.33 10.14 4.40
N ARG A 47 -1.93 9.78 5.63
CA ARG A 47 -0.58 9.27 5.92
C ARG A 47 -0.29 7.94 5.22
N ALA A 48 -1.25 7.01 5.20
CA ALA A 48 -1.11 5.72 4.51
C ALA A 48 -0.99 5.93 2.99
N SER A 49 -1.83 6.77 2.39
CA SER A 49 -1.76 7.14 0.97
C SER A 49 -0.41 7.76 0.61
N LEU A 50 0.09 8.72 1.40
CA LEU A 50 1.40 9.31 1.18
C LEU A 50 2.54 8.28 1.30
N SER A 51 2.43 7.35 2.27
CA SER A 51 3.40 6.26 2.44
C SER A 51 3.41 5.27 1.26
N LEU A 52 2.31 5.13 0.52
CA LEU A 52 2.22 4.30 -0.68
C LEU A 52 2.82 5.01 -1.90
N ILE A 53 2.56 6.31 -2.07
CA ILE A 53 3.01 7.09 -3.24
C ILE A 53 4.51 7.38 -3.18
N ASN A 54 5.06 7.60 -1.98
CA ASN A 54 6.47 7.96 -1.82
C ASN A 54 7.47 6.81 -2.10
N GLY A 55 6.99 5.62 -2.48
CA GLY A 55 7.84 4.48 -2.84
C GLY A 55 8.60 3.86 -1.66
N HIS A 56 9.33 2.78 -1.92
CA HIS A 56 10.23 2.15 -0.94
C HIS A 56 11.56 2.91 -0.92
N GLY A 57 11.74 3.83 0.03
CA GLY A 57 13.01 4.21 0.68
C GLY A 57 14.26 4.60 -0.11
N GLU A 58 14.37 4.36 -1.41
CA GLU A 58 15.64 4.50 -2.14
C GLU A 58 15.72 5.76 -3.02
N ASN A 59 14.59 6.42 -3.26
CA ASN A 59 14.55 7.70 -3.97
C ASN A 59 13.99 8.83 -3.09
N THR A 60 14.22 8.79 -1.77
CA THR A 60 14.24 10.05 -1.03
C THR A 60 15.49 10.79 -1.48
N THR A 61 15.40 11.52 -2.58
CA THR A 61 16.21 12.73 -2.69
C THR A 61 15.96 13.46 -1.38
N SER A 62 17.00 13.64 -0.58
CA SER A 62 17.01 14.42 0.65
C SER A 62 16.78 15.89 0.32
N GLY A 63 15.73 16.19 -0.44
CA GLY A 63 15.23 17.53 -0.66
C GLY A 63 14.66 17.97 0.66
N SER A 64 15.47 18.71 1.42
CA SER A 64 15.02 19.43 2.58
C SER A 64 13.80 20.25 2.18
N CYS A 65 12.61 19.84 2.61
CA CYS A 65 11.43 20.68 2.53
C CYS A 65 11.66 21.84 3.47
N SER A 66 12.20 22.92 2.92
CA SER A 66 12.40 24.16 3.64
C SER A 66 11.05 24.84 3.80
N LYS A 67 10.70 25.19 5.05
CA LYS A 67 9.51 25.99 5.31
C LYS A 67 9.65 27.32 4.56
N PRO A 68 8.62 27.79 3.82
CA PRO A 68 8.68 29.12 3.23
C PRO A 68 8.82 30.15 4.35
N GLU A 69 9.82 31.01 4.25
CA GLU A 69 9.94 32.17 5.12
C GLU A 69 8.78 33.13 4.79
N THR A 70 7.83 33.24 5.71
CA THR A 70 6.87 34.35 5.79
C THR A 70 7.44 35.46 6.62
#